data_AF-A0A2N3IN80-F1
#
_entry.id   AF-A0A2N3IN80-F1
#
_cell.length_a   1.000
_cell.length_b   1.000
_cell.length_c   1.000
_cell.angle_alpha   90.00
_cell.angle_beta   90.00
_cell.angle_gamma   90.00
#
_symmetry.space_group_name_H-M   'P 1'
#
loop_
_entity.id
_entity.type
_entity.pdbx_description
1 polymer ?
#
loop_
_entity_poly.entity_id
_entity_poly.type
_entity_poly.pdbx_seq_one_letter_code
_entity_poly.pdbx_strand_id
1 'polypeptide(L)'
;MEGTHLRHINDEEFSPLLLAACITGHDYRDAFKILREQGCSLINKKFYYDDTHKISTGLESVNQQKLTLMAYVSIGEYLAKTGGDEGIQQHLNDIFYQVVELKNREYANM
;
A
#
# COMPACT_ATOMS: atom_id res chain seq x y z
N MET A 1 -15.89 -14.20 19.60
CA MET A 1 -14.42 -14.19 19.47
C MET A 1 -14.07 -12.97 18.66
N GLU A 2 -13.80 -11.86 19.35
CA GLU A 2 -13.43 -10.59 18.71
C GLU A 2 -12.00 -10.72 18.19
N GLY A 3 -11.85 -10.63 16.87
CA GLY A 3 -10.57 -10.72 16.19
C GLY A 3 -9.64 -9.63 16.70
N THR A 4 -8.52 -10.04 17.28
CA THR A 4 -7.43 -9.16 17.67
C THR A 4 -6.65 -8.79 16.40
N HIS A 5 -7.30 -8.07 15.49
CA HIS A 5 -6.65 -7.54 14.29
C HIS A 5 -5.81 -6.33 14.70
N LEU A 6 -4.49 -6.52 14.72
CA LEU A 6 -3.44 -5.51 14.55
C LEU A 6 -3.41 -4.29 15.50
N ARG A 7 -4.08 -4.32 16.65
CA ARG A 7 -4.09 -3.18 17.61
C ARG A 7 -2.73 -2.80 18.24
N HIS A 8 -1.64 -3.50 17.94
CA HIS A 8 -0.34 -3.26 18.56
C HIS A 8 0.84 -3.35 17.58
N ILE A 9 0.70 -2.87 16.35
CA ILE A 9 1.91 -2.44 15.64
C ILE A 9 2.40 -1.22 16.43
N ASN A 10 3.43 -1.40 17.26
CA ASN A 10 4.09 -0.27 17.92
C ASN A 10 4.48 0.74 16.82
N ASP A 11 4.39 2.04 17.11
CA ASP A 11 4.70 3.15 16.18
C ASP A 11 6.11 3.09 15.54
N GLU A 12 6.93 2.10 15.89
CA GLU A 12 8.29 1.87 15.39
C GLU A 12 8.43 0.69 14.41
N GLU A 13 7.39 -0.14 14.22
CA GLU A 13 7.51 -1.34 13.37
C GLU A 13 7.03 -1.08 11.94
N PHE A 14 7.89 -0.47 11.13
CA PHE A 14 7.62 -0.19 9.70
C PHE A 14 8.00 -1.35 8.78
N SER A 15 7.77 -2.58 9.22
CA SER A 15 8.16 -3.76 8.44
C SER A 15 7.35 -3.87 7.14
N PRO A 16 8.00 -4.08 5.97
CA PRO A 16 7.29 -4.27 4.71
C PRO A 16 6.40 -5.51 4.69
N LEU A 17 6.63 -6.48 5.60
CA LEU A 17 5.78 -7.65 5.78
C LEU A 17 4.35 -7.28 6.21
N LEU A 18 4.18 -6.11 6.83
CA LEU A 18 2.88 -5.64 7.33
C LEU A 18 2.01 -5.04 6.21
N LEU A 19 2.56 -4.75 5.03
CA LEU A 19 1.80 -4.16 3.92
C LEU A 19 0.60 -5.00 3.49
N ALA A 20 0.77 -6.33 3.42
CA ALA A 20 -0.31 -7.24 3.06
C ALA A 20 -1.41 -7.27 4.13
N ALA A 21 -1.01 -7.17 5.41
CA ALA A 21 -1.94 -7.11 6.53
C ALA A 21 -2.73 -5.80 6.51
N CYS A 22 -2.08 -4.66 6.26
CA CYS A 22 -2.75 -3.37 6.11
C CYS A 22 -3.73 -3.36 4.94
N ILE A 23 -3.38 -3.94 3.79
CA ILE A 23 -4.30 -4.05 2.65
C ILE A 23 -5.53 -4.90 3.00
N THR A 24 -5.33 -6.02 3.68
CA THR A 24 -6.43 -6.91 4.11
C THR A 24 -7.32 -6.26 5.17
N GLY A 25 -6.70 -5.52 6.10
CA GLY A 25 -7.38 -4.82 7.19
C GLY A 25 -7.98 -3.47 6.80
N HIS A 26 -7.75 -3.02 5.56
CA HIS A 26 -8.14 -1.69 5.09
C HIS A 26 -7.44 -0.53 5.84
N ASP A 27 -6.30 -0.81 6.48
CA ASP A 27 -5.49 0.13 7.26
C ASP A 27 -4.54 0.94 6.35
N TYR A 28 -5.09 1.65 5.36
CA TYR A 28 -4.29 2.32 4.32
C TYR A 28 -3.35 3.40 4.87
N ARG A 29 -3.73 4.06 5.97
CA ARG A 29 -2.86 5.03 6.64
C ARG A 29 -1.54 4.40 7.07
N ASP A 30 -1.58 3.19 7.64
CA ASP A 30 -0.39 2.48 8.09
C ASP A 30 0.38 1.88 6.91
N ALA A 31 -0.32 1.43 5.86
CA ALA A 31 0.33 1.05 4.60
C ALA A 31 1.18 2.20 4.01
N PHE A 32 0.65 3.44 3.99
CA PHE A 32 1.41 4.60 3.52
C PHE A 32 2.59 4.96 4.44
N LYS A 33 2.44 4.84 5.76
CA LYS A 33 3.57 5.03 6.69
C LYS A 33 4.70 4.03 6.39
N ILE A 34 4.36 2.75 6.25
CA ILE A 34 5.34 1.70 5.92
C ILE A 34 6.04 2.03 4.60
N LEU A 35 5.27 2.32 3.54
CA LEU A 35 5.84 2.68 2.23
C LEU A 35 6.80 3.88 2.30
N ARG A 36 6.49 4.90 3.13
CA ARG A 36 7.37 6.05 3.34
C ARG A 36 8.70 5.64 3.96
N GLU A 37 8.67 4.86 5.03
CA GLU A 37 9.88 4.41 5.73
C GLU A 37 10.70 3.40 4.91
N GLN A 38 10.04 2.64 4.03
CA GLN A 38 10.72 1.82 3.03
C GLN A 38 11.34 2.64 1.88
N GLY A 39 11.17 3.96 1.87
CA GLY A 39 11.79 4.86 0.90
C GLY A 39 11.03 4.98 -0.41
N CYS A 40 9.70 4.78 -0.40
CA CYS A 40 8.86 5.00 -1.59
C CYS A 40 8.93 6.48 -2.03
N SER A 41 9.48 6.71 -3.22
CA SER A 41 9.74 8.05 -3.76
C SER A 41 8.48 8.92 -3.94
N LEU A 42 7.32 8.28 -4.15
CA LEU A 42 6.05 8.95 -4.41
C LEU A 42 5.44 9.59 -3.16
N ILE A 43 5.70 9.04 -1.97
CA ILE A 43 5.15 9.55 -0.71
C ILE A 43 5.88 10.82 -0.24
N ASN A 44 7.11 11.04 -0.69
CA ASN A 44 7.87 12.26 -0.39
C ASN A 44 7.45 13.47 -1.25
N LYS A 45 6.73 13.27 -2.36
CA LYS A 45 6.28 14.34 -3.25
C LYS A 45 4.82 14.70 -2.99
N LYS A 46 4.57 15.62 -2.05
CA LYS A 46 3.22 16.21 -1.81
C LYS A 46 2.10 15.17 -1.73
N PHE A 47 2.38 14.00 -1.15
CA PHE A 47 1.33 13.02 -0.92
C PHE A 47 0.41 13.57 0.17
N TYR A 48 -0.80 13.94 -0.23
CA TYR A 48 -1.83 14.37 0.70
C TYR A 48 -2.35 13.11 1.40
N TYR A 49 -1.84 12.88 2.62
CA TYR A 49 -2.42 11.91 3.55
C TYR A 49 -3.91 12.21 3.81
N ASP A 50 -4.33 13.46 3.59
CA ASP A 50 -5.70 13.90 3.75
C ASP A 50 -6.65 13.16 2.82
N ASP A 51 -7.70 12.64 3.45
CA ASP A 51 -8.68 11.69 2.94
C ASP A 51 -9.67 12.24 1.90
N THR A 52 -9.40 13.41 1.33
CA THR A 52 -10.42 14.17 0.59
C THR A 52 -10.21 14.23 -0.92
N HIS A 53 -9.07 13.78 -1.45
CA HIS A 53 -8.78 13.89 -2.88
C HIS A 53 -8.44 12.54 -3.49
N LYS A 54 -9.29 12.10 -4.43
CA LYS A 54 -9.03 10.95 -5.29
C LYS A 54 -7.80 11.24 -6.16
N ILE A 55 -6.80 10.37 -6.08
CA ILE A 55 -5.60 10.43 -6.92
C ILE A 55 -5.79 9.47 -8.10
N SER A 56 -5.56 9.93 -9.33
CA SER A 56 -5.56 9.04 -10.49
C SER A 56 -4.33 8.16 -10.48
N THR A 57 -4.55 6.85 -10.60
CA THR A 57 -3.52 5.81 -10.46
C THR A 57 -3.23 5.11 -11.79
N GLY A 58 -4.08 5.30 -12.81
CA GLY A 58 -4.05 4.51 -14.04
C GLY A 58 -4.60 3.09 -13.87
N LEU A 59 -5.06 2.72 -12.66
CA LEU A 59 -5.60 1.40 -12.32
C LEU A 59 -7.12 1.41 -12.20
N GLU A 60 -7.79 2.49 -12.59
CA GLU A 60 -9.24 2.69 -12.43
C GLU A 60 -10.07 1.61 -13.15
N SER A 61 -9.53 1.03 -14.23
CA SER A 61 -10.18 -0.04 -15.01
C SER A 61 -9.98 -1.45 -14.44
N VAL A 62 -9.07 -1.64 -13.48
CA VAL A 62 -8.75 -2.94 -12.89
C VAL A 62 -9.79 -3.28 -11.82
N ASN A 63 -10.44 -4.44 -11.85
CA ASN A 63 -11.42 -4.78 -10.79
C ASN A 63 -10.76 -4.99 -9.40
N GLN A 64 -11.56 -4.94 -8.33
CA GLN A 64 -11.07 -5.00 -6.93
C GLN A 64 -10.22 -6.25 -6.63
N GLN A 65 -10.69 -7.42 -7.06
CA GLN A 65 -10.00 -8.69 -6.80
C GLN A 65 -8.64 -8.74 -7.49
N LYS A 66 -8.59 -8.32 -8.76
CA LYS A 66 -7.35 -8.24 -9.53
C LYS A 66 -6.39 -7.21 -8.95
N LEU A 67 -6.89 -6.06 -8.53
CA LEU A 67 -6.07 -5.01 -7.90
C LEU A 67 -5.44 -5.49 -6.59
N THR A 68 -6.22 -6.17 -5.76
CA THR A 68 -5.73 -6.75 -4.49
C THR A 68 -4.64 -7.80 -4.75
N LEU A 69 -4.86 -8.68 -5.73
CA LEU A 69 -3.86 -9.66 -6.14
C LEU A 69 -2.57 -9.01 -6.66
N MET A 70 -2.69 -7.97 -7.49
CA MET A 70 -1.54 -7.21 -7.97
C MET A 70 -0.72 -6.65 -6.81
N ALA A 71 -1.38 -6.11 -5.78
CA ALA A 71 -0.72 -5.62 -4.59
C ALA A 71 0.07 -6.69 -3.84
N TYR A 72 -0.51 -7.88 -3.64
CA TYR A 72 0.21 -8.98 -2.99
C TYR A 72 1.39 -9.49 -3.81
N VAL A 73 1.25 -9.53 -5.14
CA VAL A 73 2.36 -9.91 -6.04
C VAL A 73 3.49 -8.89 -5.93
N SER A 74 3.20 -7.59 -6.06
CA SER A 74 4.22 -6.54 -5.98
C SER A 74 4.90 -6.50 -4.59
N ILE A 75 4.17 -6.77 -3.50
CA ILE A 75 4.77 -6.93 -2.16
C ILE A 75 5.71 -8.13 -2.12
N GLY A 76 5.30 -9.28 -2.67
CA GLY A 76 6.14 -10.48 -2.72
C GLY A 76 7.42 -10.24 -3.52
N GLU A 77 7.31 -9.56 -4.66
CA GLU A 77 8.44 -9.18 -5.52
C GLU A 77 9.40 -8.22 -4.82
N TYR A 78 8.87 -7.22 -4.14
CA TYR A 78 9.64 -6.30 -3.30
C TYR A 78 10.43 -7.06 -2.21
N LEU A 79 9.77 -7.95 -1.47
CA LEU A 79 10.39 -8.73 -0.39
C LEU A 79 11.46 -9.70 -0.91
N ALA A 80 11.26 -10.26 -2.10
CA ALA A 80 12.21 -11.13 -2.78
C ALA A 80 13.36 -10.36 -3.45
N LYS A 81 13.35 -9.02 -3.43
CA LYS A 81 14.33 -8.14 -4.10
C LYS A 81 14.49 -8.45 -5.58
N THR A 82 13.39 -8.79 -6.25
CA THR A 82 13.43 -9.09 -7.69
C THR A 82 13.84 -7.84 -8.47
N GLY A 83 14.78 -7.98 -9.41
CA GLY A 83 15.31 -6.85 -10.17
C GLY A 83 16.39 -6.03 -9.45
N GLY A 84 16.85 -6.45 -8.27
CA GLY A 84 17.93 -5.76 -7.54
C GLY A 84 17.53 -4.36 -7.07
N ASP A 85 18.52 -3.49 -6.85
CA ASP A 85 18.29 -2.14 -6.30
C ASP A 85 17.40 -1.27 -7.19
N GLU A 86 17.47 -1.47 -8.51
CA GLU A 86 16.61 -0.77 -9.48
C GLU A 86 15.15 -1.26 -9.40
N GLY A 87 14.94 -2.57 -9.22
CA GLY A 87 13.61 -3.17 -9.07
C GLY A 87 12.90 -2.74 -7.78
N ILE A 88 13.65 -2.52 -6.69
CA ILE A 88 13.10 -2.12 -5.39
C ILE A 88 12.23 -0.87 -5.49
N GLN A 89 12.70 0.17 -6.18
CA GLN A 89 11.94 1.42 -6.31
C GLN A 89 10.72 1.26 -7.23
N GLN A 90 10.84 0.45 -8.29
CA GLN A 90 9.71 0.14 -9.15
C GLN A 90 8.59 -0.55 -8.36
N HIS A 91 8.93 -1.57 -7.57
CA HIS A 91 7.97 -2.31 -6.77
C HIS A 91 7.32 -1.42 -5.69
N LEU A 92 8.08 -0.56 -5.01
CA LEU A 92 7.52 0.39 -4.04
C LEU A 92 6.53 1.36 -4.68
N ASN A 93 6.80 1.82 -5.90
CA ASN A 93 5.90 2.71 -6.64
C ASN A 93 4.63 1.96 -7.11
N ASP A 94 4.77 0.72 -7.56
CA ASP A 94 3.63 -0.10 -7.97
C ASP A 94 2.71 -0.40 -6.78
N ILE A 95 3.29 -0.81 -5.64
CA ILE A 95 2.54 -1.00 -4.38
C ILE A 95 1.83 0.30 -3.99
N PHE A 96 2.50 1.44 -4.10
CA PHE A 96 1.88 2.73 -3.81
C PHE A 96 0.63 2.98 -4.65
N TYR A 97 0.71 2.87 -5.98
CA TYR A 97 -0.46 3.12 -6.84
C TYR A 97 -1.61 2.14 -6.57
N GLN A 98 -1.28 0.88 -6.25
CA GLN A 98 -2.28 -0.13 -5.91
C GLN A 98 -2.97 0.20 -4.58
N VAL A 99 -2.21 0.57 -3.54
CA VAL A 99 -2.76 0.99 -2.24
C VAL A 99 -3.60 2.26 -2.36
N VAL A 100 -3.17 3.23 -3.16
CA VAL A 100 -3.96 4.44 -3.45
C VAL A 100 -5.27 4.10 -4.14
N GLU A 101 -5.26 3.20 -5.12
CA GLU A 101 -6.47 2.83 -5.84
C GLU A 101 -7.45 2.03 -4.95
N LEU A 102 -6.92 1.17 -4.08
CA LEU A 102 -7.72 0.46 -3.07
C LEU A 102 -8.39 1.46 -2.10
N LYS A 103 -7.62 2.43 -1.59
CA LYS A 103 -8.14 3.54 -0.77
C LYS A 103 -9.25 4.30 -1.51
N ASN A 104 -9.00 4.73 -2.75
CA ASN A 104 -9.97 5.50 -3.55
C ASN A 104 -11.34 4.80 -3.65
N ARG A 105 -11.35 3.47 -3.75
CA ARG A 105 -12.58 2.68 -3.90
C ARG A 105 -13.33 2.52 -2.60
N GLU A 106 -12.63 2.41 -1.48
CA GLU A 106 -13.27 2.39 -0.18
C GLU A 106 -14.01 3.70 0.07
N TYR A 107 -13.36 4.84 -0.17
CA TYR A 107 -13.99 6.15 -0.08
C TYR A 107 -15.18 6.34 -1.04
N ALA A 108 -15.16 5.72 -2.22
CA ALA A 108 -16.27 5.80 -3.17
C ALA A 108 -17.49 4.94 -2.77
N ASN A 109 -17.30 3.95 -1.88
CA ASN A 109 -18.35 3.05 -1.41
C ASN A 109 -18.91 3.44 -0.03
N MET A 110 -18.36 4.48 0.62
CA MET A 110 -18.86 5.09 1.85
C MET A 110 -19.87 6.20 1.54
#